data_AF-A0A429ER44-F1
#
_entry.id   AF-A0A429ER44-F1
#
_cell.length_a   1.000
_cell.length_b   1.000
_cell.length_c   1.000
_cell.angle_alpha   90.00
_cell.angle_beta   90.00
_cell.angle_gamma   90.00
#
_symmetry.space_group_name_H-M   'P 1'
#
loop_
_entity.id
_entity.type
_entity.pdbx_description
1 polymer ?
#
loop_
_entity_poly.entity_id
_entity_poly.type
_entity_poly.pdbx_seq_one_letter_code
_entity_poly.pdbx_strand_id
1 'polypeptide(L)'
;MTDNRQKARFSVLIWLSGAQPEILRQCPTERAKYQGIGAAVLITAGMAAVSMAFALSMAVKAPLPVALVFAALWGVAIMLLDRWLVTTIQRQERKRHAFYLAAPRVLFALLIGFVISTPLVLQIFKPEIDVELQRMKASAADSNARAAESGDLGKRIAELDAEAKRLEGVIASGGDSGTDLNSDPTIAGLRKQEAAALKRVTEAREELMCELSGRGECQAGDGPLAEQRKRQLADAEEQLATVRRQITERQEALKRQGATAREENVAAAKERLPRVRAQLSAAQEQRDALDRGFASTNAESDGLLLRLKALNQLTEDDGTLAAAHLLLFLLFTSIECLPIFVKLLLVLVPKRSLYEEILEIEERRRMRVAAETARREQNAQILAAEDIISQARLLREARDAAIPRMVEQTVRVEMEVAEAVLTEWRNREMRNVPGNLDTYIAADAFPHADVRPYPAQNGNGLPPSGPPPAGRGPAGPPPTGPGGSQG
;
A
#
# COMPACT_ATOMS: atom_id res chain seq x y z
N MET A 1 47.32 -1.88 -47.17
CA MET A 1 47.23 -0.92 -46.05
C MET A 1 46.10 0.05 -46.33
N THR A 2 44.89 -0.25 -45.87
CA THR A 2 43.76 0.69 -45.87
C THR A 2 43.29 0.86 -44.43
N ASP A 3 43.61 2.04 -43.92
CA ASP A 3 43.55 2.48 -42.54
C ASP A 3 42.10 2.72 -42.09
N ASN A 4 41.56 1.76 -41.34
CA ASN A 4 41.12 1.91 -39.95
C ASN A 4 40.43 3.24 -39.54
N ARG A 5 39.32 3.62 -40.20
CA ARG A 5 38.39 4.63 -39.65
C ARG A 5 36.91 4.24 -39.74
N GLN A 6 36.55 3.03 -39.31
CA GLN A 6 35.21 2.81 -38.77
C GLN A 6 35.24 3.09 -37.27
N LYS A 7 35.21 4.39 -36.91
CA LYS A 7 34.84 4.84 -35.57
C LYS A 7 33.60 4.06 -35.15
N ALA A 8 33.67 3.34 -34.05
CA ALA A 8 32.56 2.59 -33.50
C ALA A 8 31.38 3.54 -33.30
N ARG A 9 30.40 3.50 -34.22
CA ARG A 9 29.10 4.11 -33.97
C ARG A 9 28.51 3.36 -32.77
N PHE A 10 28.58 3.97 -31.60
CA PHE A 10 27.93 3.47 -30.40
C PHE A 10 26.46 3.25 -30.72
N SER A 11 26.07 1.99 -30.87
CA SER A 11 24.69 1.63 -31.12
C SER A 11 24.09 1.33 -29.76
N VAL A 12 23.26 2.26 -29.26
CA VAL A 12 22.56 2.14 -27.97
C VAL A 12 21.85 0.79 -27.87
N LEU A 13 21.21 0.33 -28.95
CA LEU A 13 20.55 -0.97 -29.05
C LEU A 13 21.51 -2.15 -28.84
N ILE A 14 22.70 -2.13 -29.44
CA ILE A 14 23.70 -3.19 -29.26
C ILE A 14 24.21 -3.17 -27.82
N TRP A 15 24.47 -1.97 -27.28
CA TRP A 15 24.87 -1.83 -25.89
C TRP A 15 23.79 -2.43 -24.97
N LEU A 16 22.52 -2.04 -25.10
CA LEU A 16 21.40 -2.54 -24.28
C LEU A 16 21.22 -4.06 -24.34
N SER A 17 21.55 -4.68 -25.48
CA SER A 17 21.44 -6.13 -25.65
C SER A 17 22.46 -6.95 -24.85
N GLY A 18 23.49 -6.29 -24.28
CA GLY A 18 24.60 -6.93 -23.57
C GLY A 18 25.71 -7.47 -24.47
N ALA A 19 25.57 -7.35 -25.79
CA ALA A 19 26.56 -7.87 -26.74
C ALA A 19 27.82 -7.00 -26.84
N GLN A 20 28.97 -7.64 -27.02
CA GLN A 20 30.25 -6.99 -27.31
C GLN A 20 30.27 -6.56 -28.79
N PRO A 21 30.36 -5.25 -29.10
CA PRO A 21 30.35 -4.75 -30.47
C PRO A 21 31.46 -5.34 -31.36
N GLU A 22 32.61 -5.67 -30.76
CA GLU A 22 33.79 -6.20 -31.45
C GLU A 22 33.55 -7.61 -31.98
N ILE A 23 32.86 -8.44 -31.18
CA ILE A 23 32.50 -9.81 -31.55
C ILE A 23 31.36 -9.79 -32.57
N LEU A 24 30.38 -8.91 -32.38
CA LEU A 24 29.23 -8.80 -33.28
C LEU A 24 29.62 -8.34 -34.70
N ARG A 25 30.74 -7.62 -34.87
CA ARG A 25 31.30 -7.29 -36.20
C ARG A 25 31.74 -8.52 -36.99
N GLN A 26 32.12 -9.61 -36.31
CA GLN A 26 32.51 -10.87 -36.94
C GLN A 26 31.28 -11.70 -37.38
N CYS A 27 30.09 -11.37 -36.86
CA CYS A 27 28.83 -12.06 -37.12
C CYS A 27 27.72 -11.10 -37.59
N PRO A 28 27.81 -10.52 -38.81
CA PRO A 28 26.81 -9.55 -39.28
C PRO A 28 25.39 -10.14 -39.38
N THR A 29 25.28 -11.45 -39.60
CA THR A 29 24.01 -12.21 -39.66
C THR A 29 23.23 -12.21 -38.34
N GLU A 30 23.91 -12.09 -37.19
CA GLU A 30 23.25 -12.09 -35.87
C GLU A 30 22.98 -10.69 -35.33
N ARG A 31 23.40 -9.65 -36.03
CA ARG A 31 23.23 -8.25 -35.58
C ARG A 31 21.77 -7.88 -35.35
N ALA A 32 20.86 -8.32 -36.23
CA ALA A 32 19.42 -8.05 -36.11
C ALA A 32 18.82 -8.68 -34.84
N LYS A 33 19.25 -9.89 -34.49
CA LYS A 33 18.84 -10.60 -33.26
C LYS A 33 19.23 -9.82 -32.01
N TYR A 34 20.48 -9.34 -31.91
CA TYR A 34 20.93 -8.55 -30.76
C TYR A 34 20.31 -7.14 -30.72
N GLN A 35 20.10 -6.51 -31.88
CA GLN A 35 19.35 -5.26 -31.96
C GLN A 35 17.90 -5.41 -31.47
N GLY A 36 17.25 -6.53 -31.78
CA GLY A 36 15.91 -6.85 -31.28
C GLY A 36 15.86 -7.01 -29.75
N ILE A 37 16.88 -7.64 -29.15
CA ILE A 37 16.99 -7.75 -27.68
C ILE A 37 17.22 -6.38 -27.05
N GLY A 38 18.05 -5.53 -27.65
CA GLY A 38 18.22 -4.15 -27.18
C GLY A 38 16.96 -3.30 -27.32
N ALA A 39 16.20 -3.49 -28.40
CA ALA A 39 14.92 -2.82 -28.60
C ALA A 39 13.88 -3.28 -27.56
N ALA A 40 13.85 -4.56 -27.20
CA ALA A 40 13.00 -5.10 -26.15
C ALA A 40 13.21 -4.40 -24.80
N VAL A 41 14.48 -4.21 -24.40
CA VAL A 41 14.86 -3.51 -23.17
C VAL A 41 14.49 -2.02 -23.23
N LEU A 42 14.57 -1.40 -24.41
CA LEU A 42 14.19 0.01 -24.57
C LEU A 42 12.67 0.23 -24.50
N ILE A 43 11.89 -0.67 -25.11
CA ILE A 43 10.42 -0.61 -25.10
C ILE A 43 9.89 -0.77 -23.69
N THR A 44 10.38 -1.76 -22.95
CA THR A 44 10.03 -1.99 -21.53
C THR A 44 10.38 -0.80 -20.65
N ALA A 45 11.59 -0.25 -20.77
CA ALA A 45 11.99 0.96 -20.07
C ALA A 45 11.11 2.18 -20.40
N GLY A 46 10.75 2.36 -21.67
CA GLY A 46 9.87 3.44 -22.12
C GLY A 46 8.45 3.31 -21.56
N MET A 47 7.89 2.10 -21.59
CA MET A 47 6.58 1.83 -21.01
C MET A 47 6.56 2.01 -19.49
N ALA A 48 7.60 1.56 -18.79
CA ALA A 48 7.75 1.79 -17.36
C ALA A 48 7.84 3.29 -17.02
N ALA A 49 8.52 4.09 -17.83
CA ALA A 49 8.55 5.55 -17.67
C ALA A 49 7.16 6.18 -17.85
N VAL A 50 6.45 5.83 -18.93
CA VAL A 50 5.08 6.31 -19.17
C VAL A 50 4.14 5.92 -18.02
N SER A 51 4.24 4.68 -17.55
CA SER A 51 3.45 4.20 -16.42
C SER A 51 3.75 4.97 -15.14
N MET A 52 5.03 5.22 -14.82
CA MET A 52 5.41 6.02 -13.65
C MET A 52 4.93 7.47 -13.76
N ALA A 53 5.00 8.07 -14.95
CA ALA A 53 4.49 9.43 -15.18
C ALA A 53 2.98 9.50 -14.91
N PHE A 54 2.23 8.49 -15.38
CA PHE A 54 0.79 8.38 -15.16
C PHE A 54 0.44 8.09 -13.69
N ALA A 55 1.20 7.21 -13.03
CA ALA A 55 1.01 6.93 -11.61
C ALA A 55 1.24 8.19 -10.76
N LEU A 56 2.28 8.96 -11.03
CA LEU A 56 2.57 10.21 -10.30
C LEU A 56 1.54 11.31 -10.58
N SER A 57 1.04 11.41 -11.81
CA SER A 57 0.04 12.41 -12.16
C SER A 57 -1.34 12.09 -11.56
N MET A 58 -1.75 10.81 -11.56
CA MET A 58 -3.05 10.40 -11.06
C MET A 58 -3.08 10.17 -9.54
N ALA A 59 -2.06 9.51 -8.98
CA ALA A 59 -2.08 9.13 -7.56
C ALA A 59 -1.56 10.25 -6.64
N VAL A 60 -0.48 10.94 -7.05
CA VAL A 60 0.19 11.95 -6.21
C VAL A 60 -0.20 13.38 -6.61
N LYS A 61 -0.91 13.56 -7.74
CA LYS A 61 -1.22 14.88 -8.34
C LYS A 61 0.04 15.74 -8.48
N ALA A 62 1.18 15.10 -8.75
CA ALA A 62 2.45 15.79 -8.87
C ALA A 62 2.44 16.75 -10.07
N PRO A 63 3.11 17.91 -9.99
CA PRO A 63 3.23 18.80 -11.13
C PRO A 63 3.94 18.08 -12.29
N LEU A 64 3.43 18.28 -13.51
CA LEU A 64 3.87 17.55 -14.71
C LEU A 64 5.41 17.50 -14.89
N PRO A 65 6.17 18.59 -14.68
CA PRO A 65 7.64 18.53 -14.82
C PRO A 65 8.31 17.56 -13.84
N VAL A 66 7.83 17.51 -12.60
CA VAL A 66 8.37 16.61 -11.56
C VAL A 66 8.04 15.15 -11.91
N ALA A 67 6.82 14.90 -12.37
CA ALA A 67 6.40 13.57 -12.82
C ALA A 67 7.27 13.06 -13.99
N LEU A 68 7.57 13.92 -14.98
CA LEU A 68 8.40 13.56 -16.13
C LEU A 68 9.85 13.26 -15.75
N VAL A 69 10.46 14.06 -14.87
CA VAL A 69 11.84 13.82 -14.41
C VAL A 69 11.93 12.50 -13.67
N PHE A 70 11.01 12.24 -12.73
CA PHE A 70 11.01 11.00 -11.97
C PHE A 70 10.72 9.78 -12.85
N ALA A 71 9.77 9.91 -13.79
CA ALA A 71 9.48 8.88 -14.78
C ALA A 71 10.70 8.54 -15.64
N ALA A 72 11.47 9.53 -16.08
CA ALA A 72 12.70 9.30 -16.84
C ALA A 72 13.76 8.56 -16.01
N LEU A 73 13.96 8.97 -14.75
CA LEU A 73 14.87 8.28 -13.83
C LEU A 73 14.45 6.83 -13.58
N TRP A 74 13.16 6.60 -13.40
CA TRP A 74 12.60 5.26 -13.22
C TRP A 74 12.77 4.39 -14.47
N GLY A 75 12.47 4.93 -15.65
CA GLY A 75 12.72 4.25 -16.93
C GLY A 75 14.19 3.85 -17.10
N VAL A 76 15.13 4.73 -16.74
CA VAL A 76 16.56 4.41 -16.73
C VAL A 76 16.89 3.30 -15.73
N ALA A 77 16.28 3.31 -14.53
CA ALA A 77 16.49 2.25 -13.54
C ALA A 77 16.03 0.88 -14.06
N ILE A 78 14.84 0.81 -14.68
CA ILE A 78 14.31 -0.41 -15.31
C ILE A 78 15.21 -0.85 -16.47
N MET A 79 15.65 0.08 -17.32
CA MET A 79 16.58 -0.20 -18.42
C MET A 79 17.89 -0.85 -17.93
N LEU A 80 18.47 -0.35 -16.82
CA LEU A 80 19.70 -0.89 -16.25
C LEU A 80 19.48 -2.27 -15.62
N LEU A 81 18.35 -2.49 -14.94
CA LEU A 81 17.97 -3.77 -14.36
C LEU A 81 17.78 -4.83 -15.45
N ASP A 82 17.01 -4.51 -16.50
CA ASP A 82 16.73 -5.42 -17.60
C ASP A 82 18.00 -5.75 -18.38
N ARG A 83 18.86 -4.76 -18.62
CA ARG A 83 20.20 -4.97 -19.19
C ARG A 83 21.02 -5.94 -18.34
N TRP A 84 21.10 -5.71 -17.03
CA TRP A 84 21.87 -6.56 -16.13
C TRP A 84 21.38 -8.01 -16.19
N LEU A 85 20.05 -8.22 -16.19
CA LEU A 85 19.46 -9.54 -16.29
C LEU A 85 19.77 -10.21 -17.64
N VAL A 86 19.59 -9.49 -18.76
CA VAL A 86 19.87 -9.99 -20.12
C VAL A 86 21.32 -10.42 -20.26
N THR A 87 22.27 -9.68 -19.66
CA THR A 87 23.69 -10.04 -19.66
C THR A 87 24.04 -11.23 -18.77
N THR A 88 23.29 -11.45 -17.69
CA THR A 88 23.59 -12.54 -16.74
C THR A 88 23.10 -13.89 -17.26
N ILE A 89 21.95 -13.93 -17.95
CA ILE A 89 21.40 -15.16 -18.56
C ILE A 89 22.35 -15.72 -19.64
N GLN A 90 23.09 -14.85 -20.36
CA GLN A 90 24.04 -15.26 -21.40
C GLN A 90 25.19 -16.15 -20.90
N ARG A 91 25.45 -16.19 -19.60
CA ARG A 91 26.62 -16.89 -19.02
C ARG A 91 26.33 -18.30 -18.52
N GLN A 92 25.16 -18.87 -18.81
CA GLN A 92 24.73 -20.16 -18.22
C GLN A 92 24.66 -21.30 -19.25
N GLU A 93 25.45 -22.35 -19.00
CA GLU A 93 25.50 -23.57 -19.82
C GLU A 93 24.28 -24.49 -19.64
N ARG A 94 23.60 -24.41 -18.48
CA ARG A 94 22.51 -25.33 -18.11
C ARG A 94 21.14 -24.65 -18.14
N LYS A 95 20.23 -25.19 -18.97
CA LYS A 95 18.84 -24.73 -19.16
C LYS A 95 18.06 -24.53 -17.85
N ARG A 96 18.25 -25.40 -16.85
CA ARG A 96 17.58 -25.29 -15.54
C ARG A 96 18.00 -24.04 -14.76
N HIS A 97 19.29 -23.71 -14.75
CA HIS A 97 19.80 -22.55 -14.04
C HIS A 97 19.37 -21.24 -14.72
N ALA A 98 19.25 -21.24 -16.05
CA ALA A 98 18.69 -20.11 -16.78
C ALA A 98 17.22 -19.83 -16.41
N PHE A 99 16.40 -20.88 -16.20
CA PHE A 99 15.01 -20.72 -15.76
C PHE A 99 14.91 -20.18 -14.32
N TYR A 100 15.70 -20.70 -13.38
CA TYR A 100 15.72 -20.19 -12.00
C TYR A 100 16.19 -18.74 -11.91
N LEU A 101 17.14 -18.33 -12.76
CA LEU A 101 17.62 -16.95 -12.81
C LEU A 101 16.58 -15.99 -13.44
N ALA A 102 15.73 -16.48 -14.34
CA ALA A 102 14.65 -15.72 -14.94
C ALA A 102 13.42 -15.57 -14.04
N ALA A 103 13.20 -16.52 -13.11
CA ALA A 103 11.99 -16.56 -12.28
C ALA A 103 11.75 -15.31 -11.43
N PRO A 104 12.74 -14.72 -10.73
CA PRO A 104 12.54 -13.48 -9.97
C PRO A 104 12.00 -12.34 -10.84
N ARG A 105 12.48 -12.22 -12.08
CA ARG A 105 12.01 -11.17 -12.99
C ARG A 105 10.61 -11.44 -13.52
N VAL A 106 10.25 -12.69 -13.84
CA VAL A 106 8.86 -13.03 -14.21
C VAL A 106 7.90 -12.69 -13.06
N LEU A 107 8.30 -12.97 -11.81
CA LEU A 107 7.51 -12.58 -10.63
C LEU A 107 7.37 -11.05 -10.52
N PHE A 108 8.45 -10.29 -10.69
CA PHE A 108 8.39 -8.83 -10.72
C PHE A 108 7.54 -8.30 -11.87
N ALA A 109 7.62 -8.90 -13.06
CA ALA A 109 6.82 -8.51 -14.23
C ALA A 109 5.33 -8.79 -14.01
N LEU A 110 4.96 -9.87 -13.31
CA LEU A 110 3.58 -10.13 -12.90
C LEU A 110 3.09 -9.08 -11.90
N LEU A 111 3.91 -8.73 -10.91
CA LEU A 111 3.56 -7.71 -9.91
C LEU A 111 3.39 -6.33 -10.57
N ILE A 112 4.36 -5.93 -11.38
CA ILE A 112 4.33 -4.65 -12.11
C ILE A 112 3.17 -4.66 -13.11
N GLY A 113 2.99 -5.74 -13.88
CA GLY A 113 1.89 -5.89 -14.82
C GLY A 113 0.52 -5.69 -14.14
N PHE A 114 0.35 -6.24 -12.93
CA PHE A 114 -0.89 -6.09 -12.15
C PHE A 114 -1.08 -4.65 -11.68
N VAL A 115 -0.05 -4.05 -11.09
CA VAL A 115 -0.09 -2.68 -10.57
C VAL A 115 -0.31 -1.66 -11.68
N ILE A 116 0.27 -1.88 -12.87
CA ILE A 116 0.12 -0.99 -14.02
C ILE A 116 -1.23 -1.19 -14.72
N SER A 117 -1.74 -2.42 -14.79
CA SER A 117 -2.99 -2.69 -15.48
C SER A 117 -4.19 -2.06 -14.78
N THR A 118 -4.24 -2.06 -13.45
CA THR A 118 -5.39 -1.52 -12.69
C THR A 118 -5.75 -0.07 -13.04
N PRO A 119 -4.85 0.94 -12.94
CA PRO A 119 -5.20 2.32 -13.23
C PRO A 119 -5.55 2.55 -14.70
N LEU A 120 -4.95 1.78 -15.62
CA LEU A 120 -5.26 1.88 -17.04
C LEU A 120 -6.64 1.29 -17.36
N VAL A 121 -6.98 0.16 -16.76
CA VAL A 121 -8.30 -0.47 -16.88
C VAL A 121 -9.38 0.47 -16.37
N LEU A 122 -9.16 1.08 -15.19
CA LEU A 122 -10.06 2.10 -14.65
C LEU A 122 -10.25 3.30 -15.59
N GLN A 123 -9.21 3.66 -16.35
CA GLN A 123 -9.26 4.77 -17.31
C GLN A 123 -9.97 4.39 -18.61
N ILE A 124 -9.73 3.17 -19.12
CA ILE A 124 -10.32 2.65 -20.37
C ILE A 124 -11.82 2.44 -20.17
N PHE A 125 -12.22 1.81 -19.06
CA PHE A 125 -13.62 1.48 -18.74
C PHE A 125 -14.30 2.55 -17.87
N LYS A 126 -13.78 3.78 -17.89
CA LYS A 126 -14.33 4.87 -17.08
C LYS A 126 -15.84 5.08 -17.31
N PRO A 127 -16.35 5.10 -18.56
CA PRO A 127 -17.79 5.27 -18.79
C PRO A 127 -18.65 4.17 -18.14
N GLU A 128 -18.21 2.92 -18.26
CA GLU A 128 -18.90 1.75 -17.70
C GLU A 128 -18.87 1.79 -16.17
N ILE A 129 -17.71 2.10 -15.59
CA ILE A 129 -17.53 2.26 -14.15
C ILE A 129 -18.38 3.41 -13.61
N ASP A 130 -18.44 4.54 -14.30
CA ASP A 130 -19.22 5.70 -13.86
C ASP A 130 -20.73 5.38 -13.86
N VAL A 131 -21.22 4.55 -14.81
CA VAL A 131 -22.61 4.06 -14.80
C VAL A 131 -22.87 3.13 -13.62
N GLU A 132 -21.99 2.16 -13.37
CA GLU A 132 -22.16 1.25 -12.24
C GLU A 132 -22.02 1.97 -10.90
N LEU A 133 -21.15 2.97 -10.82
CA LEU A 133 -21.00 3.84 -9.66
C LEU A 133 -22.31 4.56 -9.33
N GLN A 134 -23.04 5.05 -10.34
CA GLN A 134 -24.35 5.66 -10.13
C GLN A 134 -25.38 4.63 -9.65
N ARG A 135 -25.36 3.40 -10.16
CA ARG A 135 -26.23 2.31 -9.67
C ARG A 135 -25.92 1.96 -8.21
N MET A 136 -24.65 1.84 -7.85
CA MET A 136 -24.22 1.60 -6.48
C MET A 136 -24.67 2.73 -5.55
N LYS A 137 -24.53 3.99 -5.97
CA LYS A 137 -25.00 5.15 -5.21
C LYS A 137 -26.52 5.17 -5.05
N ALA A 138 -27.26 4.84 -6.11
CA ALA A 138 -28.72 4.75 -6.07
C ALA A 138 -29.20 3.60 -5.17
N SER A 139 -28.54 2.44 -5.23
CA SER A 139 -28.82 1.30 -4.35
C SER A 139 -28.52 1.63 -2.89
N ALA A 140 -27.40 2.30 -2.61
CA ALA A 140 -27.08 2.79 -1.28
C ALA A 140 -28.14 3.77 -0.76
N ALA A 141 -28.61 4.69 -1.61
CA ALA A 141 -29.69 5.62 -1.27
C ALA A 141 -31.02 4.90 -0.95
N ASP A 142 -31.43 3.91 -1.76
CA ASP A 142 -32.63 3.11 -1.49
C ASP A 142 -32.49 2.33 -0.17
N SER A 143 -31.34 1.72 0.09
CA SER A 143 -31.08 1.01 1.35
C SER A 143 -31.14 1.94 2.57
N ASN A 144 -30.61 3.16 2.46
CA ASN A 144 -30.69 4.17 3.51
C ASN A 144 -32.12 4.65 3.73
N ALA A 145 -32.88 4.87 2.65
CA ALA A 145 -34.29 5.26 2.74
C ALA A 145 -35.12 4.19 3.48
N ARG A 146 -34.94 2.90 3.15
CA ARG A 146 -35.62 1.80 3.85
C ARG A 146 -35.20 1.67 5.31
N ALA A 147 -33.91 1.86 5.60
CA ALA A 147 -33.41 1.86 6.98
C ALA A 147 -33.97 3.04 7.78
N ALA A 148 -34.07 4.23 7.17
CA ALA A 148 -34.67 5.42 7.78
C ALA A 148 -36.17 5.24 8.06
N GLU A 149 -36.90 4.57 7.17
CA GLU A 149 -38.34 4.27 7.36
C GLU A 149 -38.59 3.25 8.46
N SER A 150 -37.76 2.21 8.53
CA SER A 150 -37.90 1.15 9.55
C SER A 150 -37.30 1.53 10.91
N GLY A 151 -36.48 2.58 10.97
CA GLY A 151 -35.90 3.11 12.20
C GLY A 151 -36.90 3.82 13.11
N ASP A 152 -36.45 4.20 14.31
CA ASP A 152 -37.29 4.82 15.33
C ASP A 152 -37.89 6.16 14.86
N LEU A 153 -37.13 6.94 14.08
CA LEU A 153 -37.62 8.20 13.51
C LEU A 153 -38.74 7.97 12.49
N GLY A 154 -38.58 6.99 11.59
CA GLY A 154 -39.61 6.62 10.61
C GLY A 154 -40.89 6.11 11.26
N LYS A 155 -40.78 5.24 12.28
CA LYS A 155 -41.92 4.78 13.09
C LYS A 155 -42.62 5.94 13.78
N ARG A 156 -41.86 6.86 14.39
CA ARG A 156 -42.42 8.04 15.05
C ARG A 156 -43.16 8.97 14.08
N ILE A 157 -42.64 9.17 12.87
CA ILE A 157 -43.34 9.92 11.81
C ILE A 157 -44.65 9.22 11.45
N ALA A 158 -44.64 7.89 11.26
CA ALA A 158 -45.84 7.13 10.94
C ALA A 158 -46.89 7.18 12.07
N GLU A 159 -46.47 7.10 13.33
CA GLU A 159 -47.35 7.23 14.50
C GLU A 159 -47.97 8.63 14.60
N LEU A 160 -47.17 9.68 14.42
CA LEU A 160 -47.63 11.07 14.44
C LEU A 160 -48.56 11.38 13.26
N ASP A 161 -48.28 10.86 12.06
CA ASP A 161 -49.15 10.99 10.89
C ASP A 161 -50.49 10.26 11.10
N ALA A 162 -50.46 9.05 11.65
CA ALA A 162 -51.67 8.31 12.00
C ALA A 162 -52.49 9.03 13.09
N GLU A 163 -51.83 9.60 14.10
CA GLU A 163 -52.50 10.40 15.13
C GLU A 163 -53.11 11.68 14.54
N ALA A 164 -52.39 12.40 13.68
CA ALA A 164 -52.90 13.58 13.00
C ALA A 164 -54.15 13.27 12.16
N LYS A 165 -54.08 12.22 11.32
CA LYS A 165 -55.23 11.77 10.51
C LYS A 165 -56.43 11.36 11.36
N ARG A 166 -56.20 10.68 12.49
CA ARG A 166 -57.26 10.33 13.43
C ARG A 166 -57.91 11.56 14.04
N LEU A 167 -57.12 12.54 14.50
CA LEU A 167 -57.63 13.78 15.08
C LEU A 167 -58.40 14.61 14.03
N GLU A 168 -57.90 14.68 12.80
CA GLU A 168 -58.60 15.30 11.67
C GLU A 168 -59.92 14.59 11.36
N GLY A 169 -59.93 13.26 11.40
CA GLY A 169 -61.15 12.46 11.25
C GLY A 169 -62.21 12.78 12.32
N VAL A 170 -61.80 12.92 13.59
CA VAL A 170 -62.68 13.32 14.70
C VAL A 170 -63.24 14.74 14.48
N ILE A 171 -62.42 15.67 14.02
CA ILE A 171 -62.87 17.04 13.73
C ILE A 171 -63.84 17.05 12.54
N ALA A 172 -63.53 16.31 11.48
CA ALA A 172 -64.35 16.22 10.27
C ALA A 172 -65.69 15.51 10.52
N SER A 173 -65.74 14.51 11.40
CA SER A 173 -66.98 13.83 11.80
C SER A 173 -67.81 14.60 12.83
N GLY A 174 -67.34 15.78 13.27
CA GLY A 174 -68.00 16.56 14.33
C GLY A 174 -68.01 15.83 15.68
N GLY A 175 -67.00 15.01 15.96
CA GLY A 175 -66.87 14.24 17.20
C GLY A 175 -67.67 12.94 17.22
N ASP A 176 -68.35 12.61 16.12
CA ASP A 176 -69.11 11.38 16.03
C ASP A 176 -68.18 10.19 15.93
N SER A 177 -68.18 9.34 16.95
CA SER A 177 -67.43 8.09 17.02
C SER A 177 -68.14 6.94 16.28
N GLY A 178 -69.08 7.27 15.39
CA GLY A 178 -69.85 6.28 14.64
C GLY A 178 -70.85 5.51 15.50
N THR A 179 -71.37 6.12 16.58
CA THR A 179 -72.48 5.56 17.36
C THR A 179 -73.69 5.39 16.45
N ASP A 180 -73.85 4.17 15.92
CA ASP A 180 -75.03 3.81 15.15
C ASP A 180 -76.24 3.93 16.07
N LEU A 181 -77.02 5.00 15.89
CA LEU A 181 -78.26 5.26 16.63
C LEU A 181 -79.24 4.07 16.53
N ASN A 182 -79.08 3.20 15.54
CA ASN A 182 -79.89 2.00 15.35
C ASN A 182 -79.43 0.80 16.20
N SER A 183 -78.25 0.86 16.81
CA SER A 183 -77.74 -0.18 17.73
C SER A 183 -78.28 -0.06 19.16
N ASP A 184 -79.02 1.01 19.47
CA ASP A 184 -79.66 1.20 20.78
C ASP A 184 -80.78 0.15 20.97
N PRO A 185 -80.72 -0.68 22.04
CA PRO A 185 -81.68 -1.77 22.24
C PRO A 185 -83.11 -1.26 22.46
N THR A 186 -83.29 -0.03 22.96
CA THR A 186 -84.62 0.60 23.12
C THR A 186 -85.19 1.01 21.77
N ILE A 187 -84.40 1.63 20.89
CA ILE A 187 -84.82 1.94 19.51
C ILE A 187 -85.12 0.65 18.74
N ALA A 188 -84.31 -0.39 18.87
CA ALA A 188 -84.57 -1.69 18.24
C ALA A 188 -85.91 -2.30 18.72
N GLY A 189 -86.23 -2.18 20.02
CA GLY A 189 -87.52 -2.57 20.58
C GLY A 189 -88.69 -1.75 20.03
N LEU A 190 -88.55 -0.43 19.97
CA LEU A 190 -89.56 0.48 19.43
C LEU A 190 -89.79 0.29 17.93
N ARG A 191 -88.75 -0.04 17.14
CA ARG A 191 -88.89 -0.37 15.71
C ARG A 191 -89.70 -1.64 15.48
N LYS A 192 -89.56 -2.65 16.35
CA LYS A 192 -90.44 -3.83 16.33
C LYS A 192 -91.90 -3.45 16.63
N GLN A 193 -92.12 -2.54 17.58
CA GLN A 193 -93.46 -2.02 17.90
C GLN A 193 -94.03 -1.18 16.75
N GLU A 194 -93.21 -0.40 16.05
CA GLU A 194 -93.61 0.38 14.88
C GLU A 194 -94.08 -0.53 13.75
N ALA A 195 -93.34 -1.61 13.47
CA ALA A 195 -93.75 -2.61 12.47
C ALA A 195 -95.09 -3.28 12.84
N ALA A 196 -95.30 -3.61 14.12
CA ALA A 196 -96.56 -4.18 14.60
C ALA A 196 -97.72 -3.17 14.60
N ALA A 197 -97.47 -1.89 14.86
CA ALA A 197 -98.47 -0.83 14.76
C ALA A 197 -98.84 -0.52 13.31
N LEU A 198 -97.85 -0.51 12.41
CA LEU A 198 -98.08 -0.32 10.97
C LEU A 198 -98.95 -1.45 10.40
N LYS A 199 -98.67 -2.69 10.81
CA LYS A 199 -99.49 -3.85 10.42
C LYS A 199 -100.95 -3.70 10.86
N ARG A 200 -101.20 -3.20 12.08
CA ARG A 200 -102.55 -2.95 12.58
C ARG A 200 -103.26 -1.82 11.84
N VAL A 201 -102.55 -0.77 11.44
CA VAL A 201 -103.09 0.29 10.58
C VAL A 201 -103.47 -0.28 9.20
N THR A 202 -102.63 -1.13 8.60
CA THR A 202 -102.95 -1.75 7.31
C THR A 202 -104.15 -2.68 7.40
N GLU A 203 -104.22 -3.53 8.43
CA GLU A 203 -105.34 -4.44 8.68
C GLU A 203 -106.65 -3.65 8.91
N ALA A 204 -106.65 -2.64 9.79
CA ALA A 204 -107.83 -1.80 10.05
C ALA A 204 -108.28 -1.00 8.82
N ARG A 205 -107.33 -0.57 7.97
CA ARG A 205 -107.63 0.13 6.72
C ARG A 205 -108.26 -0.81 5.69
N GLU A 206 -107.76 -2.03 5.58
CA GLU A 206 -108.34 -3.07 4.71
C GLU A 206 -109.76 -3.44 5.15
N GLU A 207 -109.98 -3.63 6.46
CA GLU A 207 -111.30 -3.90 7.03
C GLU A 207 -112.28 -2.75 6.77
N LEU A 208 -111.86 -1.50 7.01
CA LEU A 208 -112.70 -0.32 6.71
C LEU A 208 -113.02 -0.20 5.22
N MET A 209 -112.04 -0.47 4.35
CA MET A 209 -112.27 -0.45 2.90
C MET A 209 -113.22 -1.56 2.45
N CYS A 210 -113.25 -2.70 3.12
CA CYS A 210 -114.21 -3.78 2.85
C CYS A 210 -115.66 -3.30 3.09
N GLU A 211 -115.91 -2.65 4.23
CA GLU A 211 -117.23 -2.11 4.62
C GLU A 211 -117.69 -0.96 3.72
N LEU A 212 -116.77 -0.07 3.30
CA LEU A 212 -117.11 1.11 2.51
C LEU A 212 -117.22 0.84 1.00
N SER A 213 -116.37 -0.04 0.45
CA SER A 213 -116.27 -0.25 -1.00
C SER A 213 -116.86 -1.57 -1.51
N GLY A 214 -117.23 -2.49 -0.61
CA GLY A 214 -117.83 -3.78 -0.97
C GLY A 214 -116.90 -4.71 -1.77
N ARG A 215 -115.59 -4.64 -1.54
CA ARG A 215 -114.63 -5.59 -2.15
C ARG A 215 -114.66 -6.93 -1.41
N GLY A 216 -114.87 -8.03 -2.14
CA GLY A 216 -114.89 -9.39 -1.58
C GLY A 216 -116.27 -9.81 -1.07
N GLU A 217 -116.34 -10.49 0.07
CA GLU A 217 -117.59 -10.96 0.71
C GLU A 217 -118.34 -9.87 1.50
N CYS A 218 -117.84 -8.62 1.52
CA CYS A 218 -118.42 -7.51 2.28
C CYS A 218 -119.55 -6.79 1.52
N GLN A 219 -120.64 -6.43 2.22
CA GLN A 219 -121.70 -5.57 1.69
C GLN A 219 -121.36 -4.10 1.91
N ALA A 220 -121.39 -3.29 0.84
CA ALA A 220 -121.06 -1.87 0.92
C ALA A 220 -122.13 -1.06 1.69
N GLY A 221 -121.73 -0.31 2.71
CA GLY A 221 -122.62 0.63 3.40
C GLY A 221 -121.96 1.36 4.57
N ASP A 222 -122.28 2.66 4.73
CA ASP A 222 -121.80 3.49 5.85
C ASP A 222 -122.69 3.33 7.09
N GLY A 223 -122.74 2.11 7.62
CA GLY A 223 -123.55 1.74 8.78
C GLY A 223 -122.80 1.85 10.13
N PRO A 224 -123.44 1.48 11.26
CA PRO A 224 -122.80 1.51 12.58
C PRO A 224 -121.52 0.65 12.68
N LEU A 225 -121.40 -0.39 11.85
CA LEU A 225 -120.18 -1.21 11.74
C LEU A 225 -119.04 -0.44 11.04
N ALA A 226 -119.33 0.34 9.99
CA ALA A 226 -118.34 1.19 9.32
C ALA A 226 -117.82 2.28 10.26
N GLU A 227 -118.69 2.89 11.08
CA GLU A 227 -118.28 3.85 12.12
C GLU A 227 -117.37 3.21 13.19
N GLN A 228 -117.63 1.96 13.59
CA GLN A 228 -116.74 1.23 14.48
C GLN A 228 -115.36 0.99 13.83
N ARG A 229 -115.30 0.62 12.55
CA ARG A 229 -114.04 0.42 11.80
C ARG A 229 -113.27 1.73 11.60
N LYS A 230 -113.96 2.87 11.41
CA LYS A 230 -113.34 4.21 11.38
C LYS A 230 -112.65 4.53 12.71
N ARG A 231 -113.30 4.23 13.85
CA ARG A 231 -112.70 4.39 15.19
C ARG A 231 -111.49 3.47 15.39
N GLN A 232 -111.58 2.21 14.97
CA GLN A 232 -110.45 1.27 15.04
C GLN A 232 -109.24 1.71 14.21
N LEU A 233 -109.47 2.26 13.01
CA LEU A 233 -108.41 2.85 12.19
C LEU A 233 -107.79 4.07 12.89
N ALA A 234 -108.61 4.97 13.44
CA ALA A 234 -108.13 6.14 14.18
C ALA A 234 -107.28 5.73 15.41
N ASP A 235 -107.73 4.74 16.18
CA ASP A 235 -106.99 4.20 17.34
C ASP A 235 -105.65 3.55 16.90
N ALA A 236 -105.65 2.82 15.77
CA ALA A 236 -104.43 2.22 15.23
C ALA A 236 -103.44 3.27 14.71
N GLU A 237 -103.92 4.33 14.06
CA GLU A 237 -103.12 5.47 13.59
C GLU A 237 -102.53 6.26 14.76
N GLU A 238 -103.29 6.47 15.84
CA GLU A 238 -102.81 7.11 17.07
C GLU A 238 -101.71 6.30 17.75
N GLN A 239 -101.83 4.97 17.80
CA GLN A 239 -100.80 4.10 18.34
C GLN A 239 -99.51 4.11 17.50
N LEU A 240 -99.63 4.11 16.16
CA LEU A 240 -98.48 4.27 15.27
C LEU A 240 -97.80 5.63 15.48
N ALA A 241 -98.58 6.70 15.60
CA ALA A 241 -98.06 8.05 15.87
C ALA A 241 -97.33 8.11 17.22
N THR A 242 -97.87 7.44 18.25
CA THR A 242 -97.26 7.36 19.59
C THR A 242 -95.90 6.65 19.56
N VAL A 243 -95.81 5.48 18.92
CA VAL A 243 -94.54 4.73 18.83
C VAL A 243 -93.51 5.51 18.02
N ARG A 244 -93.92 6.16 16.92
CA ARG A 244 -93.02 7.03 16.14
C ARG A 244 -92.50 8.21 16.96
N ARG A 245 -93.36 8.86 17.75
CA ARG A 245 -92.95 9.93 18.66
C ARG A 245 -91.92 9.43 19.69
N GLN A 246 -92.13 8.26 20.28
CA GLN A 246 -91.18 7.66 21.23
C GLN A 246 -89.82 7.36 20.58
N ILE A 247 -89.80 6.88 19.33
CA ILE A 247 -88.55 6.68 18.56
C ILE A 247 -87.83 8.01 18.38
N THR A 248 -88.54 9.05 17.94
CA THR A 248 -87.95 10.38 17.73
C THR A 248 -87.43 10.99 19.02
N GLU A 249 -88.20 10.93 20.11
CA GLU A 249 -87.80 11.41 21.45
C GLU A 249 -86.56 10.67 21.96
N ARG A 250 -86.50 9.34 21.81
CA ARG A 250 -85.32 8.56 22.20
C ARG A 250 -84.10 8.91 21.35
N GLN A 251 -84.27 9.07 20.04
CA GLN A 251 -83.20 9.50 19.13
C GLN A 251 -82.68 10.90 19.49
N GLU A 252 -83.57 11.84 19.82
CA GLU A 252 -83.16 13.17 20.28
C GLU A 252 -82.48 13.14 21.64
N ALA A 253 -82.97 12.33 22.59
CA ALA A 253 -82.33 12.16 23.89
C ALA A 253 -80.90 11.62 23.75
N LEU A 254 -80.68 10.62 22.88
CA LEU A 254 -79.36 10.08 22.58
C LEU A 254 -78.47 11.12 21.89
N LYS A 255 -79.01 11.92 20.96
CA LYS A 255 -78.27 13.03 20.33
C LYS A 255 -77.84 14.08 21.36
N ARG A 256 -78.71 14.45 22.31
CA ARG A 256 -78.40 15.42 23.38
C ARG A 256 -77.40 14.86 24.39
N GLN A 257 -77.54 13.58 24.78
CA GLN A 257 -76.59 12.90 25.67
C GLN A 257 -75.20 12.74 25.01
N GLY A 258 -75.15 12.52 23.70
CA GLY A 258 -73.92 12.45 22.93
C GLY A 258 -73.33 13.81 22.53
N ALA A 259 -74.09 14.91 22.65
CA ALA A 259 -73.65 16.24 22.19
C ALA A 259 -72.48 16.76 23.02
N THR A 260 -72.53 16.61 24.36
CA THR A 260 -71.43 17.00 25.26
C THR A 260 -70.16 16.20 24.99
N ALA A 261 -70.27 14.87 24.84
CA ALA A 261 -69.13 14.02 24.50
C ALA A 261 -68.53 14.35 23.13
N ARG A 262 -69.36 14.69 22.13
CA ARG A 262 -68.91 15.13 20.79
C ARG A 262 -68.18 16.46 20.87
N GLU A 263 -68.73 17.44 21.58
CA GLU A 263 -68.09 18.74 21.78
C GLU A 263 -66.76 18.61 22.51
N GLU A 264 -66.68 17.80 23.56
CA GLU A 264 -65.45 17.49 24.29
C GLU A 264 -64.41 16.81 23.40
N ASN A 265 -64.81 15.81 22.62
CA ASN A 265 -63.93 15.11 21.68
C ASN A 265 -63.39 16.06 20.60
N VAL A 266 -64.23 16.93 20.04
CA VAL A 266 -63.81 17.91 19.04
C VAL A 266 -62.91 18.98 19.66
N ALA A 267 -63.23 19.46 20.86
CA ALA A 267 -62.41 20.45 21.55
C ALA A 267 -61.01 19.88 21.88
N ALA A 268 -60.96 18.66 22.43
CA ALA A 268 -59.71 17.96 22.71
C ALA A 268 -58.90 17.70 21.43
N ALA A 269 -59.57 17.31 20.33
CA ALA A 269 -58.90 17.11 19.05
C ALA A 269 -58.34 18.41 18.47
N LYS A 270 -59.09 19.52 18.55
CA LYS A 270 -58.65 20.86 18.11
C LYS A 270 -57.46 21.38 18.91
N GLU A 271 -57.39 21.10 20.21
CA GLU A 271 -56.25 21.49 21.03
C GLU A 271 -55.00 20.64 20.73
N ARG A 272 -55.18 19.33 20.52
CA ARG A 272 -54.07 18.38 20.36
C ARG A 272 -53.48 18.37 18.94
N LEU A 273 -54.30 18.55 17.91
CA LEU A 273 -53.89 18.54 16.50
C LEU A 273 -52.69 19.47 16.19
N PRO A 274 -52.67 20.76 16.60
CA PRO A 274 -51.53 21.63 16.31
C PRO A 274 -50.23 21.14 16.96
N ARG A 275 -50.29 20.57 18.17
CA ARG A 275 -49.10 19.99 18.83
C ARG A 275 -48.57 18.78 18.07
N VAL A 276 -49.45 17.87 17.64
CA VAL A 276 -49.07 16.69 16.85
C VAL A 276 -48.50 17.10 15.49
N ARG A 277 -49.12 18.08 14.81
CA ARG A 277 -48.61 18.61 13.54
C ARG A 277 -47.24 19.26 13.66
N ALA A 278 -47.00 20.03 14.73
CA ALA A 278 -45.68 20.62 14.99
C ALA A 278 -44.60 19.55 15.27
N GLN A 279 -44.96 18.47 15.98
CA GLN A 279 -44.06 17.33 16.19
C GLN A 279 -43.79 16.56 14.90
N LEU A 280 -44.81 16.37 14.06
CA LEU A 280 -44.69 15.72 12.76
C LEU A 280 -43.77 16.52 11.83
N SER A 281 -43.97 17.85 11.73
CA SER A 281 -43.12 18.70 10.89
C SER A 281 -41.67 18.71 11.37
N ALA A 282 -41.43 18.80 12.69
CA ALA A 282 -40.08 18.73 13.24
C ALA A 282 -39.39 17.38 12.97
N ALA A 283 -40.13 16.27 13.06
CA ALA A 283 -39.61 14.94 12.77
C ALA A 283 -39.33 14.75 11.26
N GLN A 284 -40.18 15.30 10.39
CA GLN A 284 -39.97 15.32 8.94
C GLN A 284 -38.74 16.16 8.56
N GLU A 285 -38.59 17.36 9.12
CA GLU A 285 -37.40 18.20 8.91
C GLU A 285 -36.11 17.51 9.37
N GLN A 286 -36.17 16.78 10.50
CA GLN A 286 -35.04 15.99 10.98
C GLN A 286 -34.69 14.86 9.99
N ARG A 287 -35.70 14.16 9.44
CA ARG A 287 -35.48 13.14 8.41
C ARG A 287 -34.87 13.76 7.14
N ASP A 288 -35.41 14.86 6.65
CA ASP A 288 -34.93 15.55 5.47
C ASP A 288 -33.48 16.09 5.65
N ALA A 289 -33.11 16.47 6.87
CA ALA A 289 -31.73 16.87 7.19
C ALA A 289 -30.78 15.66 7.12
N LEU A 290 -31.18 14.51 7.66
CA LEU A 290 -30.39 13.27 7.59
C LEU A 290 -30.25 12.76 6.16
N ASP A 291 -31.35 12.77 5.39
CA ASP A 291 -31.36 12.32 4.00
C ASP A 291 -30.49 13.24 3.12
N ARG A 292 -30.53 14.56 3.33
CA ARG A 292 -29.62 15.50 2.65
C ARG A 292 -28.16 15.29 3.04
N GLY A 293 -27.88 15.04 4.32
CA GLY A 293 -26.52 14.76 4.79
C GLY A 293 -25.96 13.44 4.24
N PHE A 294 -26.81 12.41 4.10
CA PHE A 294 -26.44 11.17 3.44
C PHE A 294 -26.22 11.40 1.94
N ALA A 295 -27.13 12.11 1.26
CA ALA A 295 -27.03 12.39 -0.17
C ALA A 295 -25.76 13.17 -0.51
N SER A 296 -25.38 14.18 0.28
CA SER A 296 -24.12 14.91 0.07
C SER A 296 -22.91 14.00 0.27
N THR A 297 -22.88 13.21 1.35
CA THR A 297 -21.79 12.26 1.63
C THR A 297 -21.66 11.20 0.54
N ASN A 298 -22.78 10.67 0.05
CA ASN A 298 -22.82 9.66 -1.01
C ASN A 298 -22.43 10.25 -2.37
N ALA A 299 -22.80 11.50 -2.65
CA ALA A 299 -22.37 12.22 -3.85
C ALA A 299 -20.85 12.46 -3.84
N GLU A 300 -20.30 12.93 -2.72
CA GLU A 300 -18.86 13.19 -2.52
C GLU A 300 -18.01 11.91 -2.45
N SER A 301 -18.62 10.77 -2.13
CA SER A 301 -17.97 9.46 -2.16
C SER A 301 -17.66 9.05 -3.61
N ASP A 302 -16.58 9.57 -4.18
CA ASP A 302 -15.98 9.16 -5.47
C ASP A 302 -14.52 8.69 -5.29
N GLY A 303 -14.28 7.97 -4.20
CA GLY A 303 -12.95 7.45 -3.89
C GLY A 303 -12.51 6.33 -4.85
N LEU A 304 -11.19 6.17 -5.03
CA LEU A 304 -10.59 5.08 -5.81
C LEU A 304 -11.11 3.70 -5.40
N LEU A 305 -11.33 3.48 -4.10
CA LEU A 305 -11.88 2.22 -3.59
C LEU A 305 -13.28 1.91 -4.13
N LEU A 306 -14.14 2.93 -4.27
CA LEU A 306 -15.49 2.74 -4.78
C LEU A 306 -15.46 2.44 -6.28
N ARG A 307 -14.54 3.07 -7.02
CA ARG A 307 -14.26 2.74 -8.44
C ARG A 307 -13.72 1.32 -8.61
N LEU A 308 -12.85 0.86 -7.70
CA LEU A 308 -12.36 -0.52 -7.69
C LEU A 308 -13.49 -1.52 -7.38
N LYS A 309 -14.39 -1.21 -6.44
CA LYS A 309 -15.58 -2.04 -6.18
C LYS A 309 -16.51 -2.10 -7.38
N ALA A 310 -16.79 -0.96 -8.01
CA ALA A 310 -17.60 -0.89 -9.23
C ALA A 310 -16.98 -1.71 -10.37
N LEU A 311 -15.66 -1.60 -10.57
CA LEU A 311 -14.95 -2.43 -11.55
C LEU A 311 -15.04 -3.92 -11.21
N ASN A 312 -14.87 -4.30 -9.94
CA ASN A 312 -14.97 -5.70 -9.53
C ASN A 312 -16.36 -6.27 -9.80
N GLN A 313 -17.41 -5.51 -9.47
CA GLN A 313 -18.80 -5.91 -9.70
C GLN A 313 -19.12 -6.03 -11.19
N LEU A 314 -18.68 -5.07 -12.01
CA LEU A 314 -18.78 -5.16 -13.48
C LEU A 314 -18.04 -6.37 -14.06
N THR A 315 -16.90 -6.73 -13.46
CA THR A 315 -16.09 -7.88 -13.88
C THR A 315 -16.76 -9.21 -13.51
N GLU A 316 -17.48 -9.27 -12.40
CA GLU A 316 -18.26 -10.44 -11.98
C GLU A 316 -19.52 -10.63 -12.84
N ASP A 317 -20.16 -9.52 -13.26
CA ASP A 317 -21.40 -9.54 -14.04
C ASP A 317 -21.16 -9.74 -15.56
N ASP A 318 -20.06 -9.21 -16.13
CA ASP A 318 -19.72 -9.32 -17.55
C ASP A 318 -18.39 -10.05 -17.79
N GLY A 319 -18.49 -11.31 -18.25
CA GLY A 319 -17.33 -12.13 -18.59
C GLY A 319 -16.45 -11.54 -19.72
N THR A 320 -16.99 -10.66 -20.56
CA THR A 320 -16.23 -9.95 -21.59
C THR A 320 -15.30 -8.91 -20.97
N LEU A 321 -15.78 -8.19 -19.95
CA LEU A 321 -14.99 -7.20 -19.23
C LEU A 321 -13.90 -7.89 -18.41
N ALA A 322 -14.21 -9.05 -17.80
CA ALA A 322 -13.21 -9.90 -17.15
C ALA A 322 -12.13 -10.40 -18.11
N ALA A 323 -12.52 -10.86 -19.29
CA ALA A 323 -11.59 -11.27 -20.33
C ALA A 323 -10.73 -10.11 -20.82
N ALA A 324 -11.31 -8.91 -20.98
CA ALA A 324 -10.58 -7.71 -21.38
C ALA A 324 -9.58 -7.26 -20.30
N HIS A 325 -9.98 -7.28 -19.02
CA HIS A 325 -9.10 -7.00 -17.89
C HIS A 325 -7.91 -7.98 -17.86
N LEU A 326 -8.20 -9.28 -17.99
CA LEU A 326 -7.17 -10.32 -18.06
C LEU A 326 -6.25 -10.14 -19.27
N LEU A 327 -6.80 -9.83 -20.44
CA LEU A 327 -6.03 -9.63 -21.67
C LEU A 327 -5.10 -8.42 -21.53
N LEU A 328 -5.58 -7.30 -20.98
CA LEU A 328 -4.74 -6.14 -20.70
C LEU A 328 -3.62 -6.47 -19.70
N PHE A 329 -3.94 -7.15 -18.60
CA PHE A 329 -2.93 -7.62 -17.65
C PHE A 329 -1.87 -8.53 -18.30
N LEU A 330 -2.31 -9.52 -19.08
CA LEU A 330 -1.42 -10.42 -19.81
C LEU A 330 -0.60 -9.68 -20.86
N LEU A 331 -1.17 -8.69 -21.54
CA LEU A 331 -0.46 -7.85 -22.51
C LEU A 331 0.68 -7.09 -21.84
N PHE A 332 0.43 -6.36 -20.75
CA PHE A 332 1.50 -5.63 -20.04
C PHE A 332 2.55 -6.57 -19.47
N THR A 333 2.11 -7.67 -18.85
CA THR A 333 3.01 -8.71 -18.35
C THR A 333 3.88 -9.27 -19.47
N SER A 334 3.31 -9.54 -20.65
CA SER A 334 4.04 -10.07 -21.81
C SER A 334 5.09 -9.10 -22.32
N ILE A 335 4.78 -7.79 -22.32
CA ILE A 335 5.71 -6.75 -22.76
C ILE A 335 6.85 -6.63 -21.75
N GLU A 336 6.57 -6.59 -20.45
CA GLU A 336 7.59 -6.57 -19.38
C GLU A 336 8.46 -7.83 -19.37
N CYS A 337 7.91 -8.97 -19.79
CA CYS A 337 8.64 -10.24 -19.92
C CYS A 337 9.41 -10.36 -21.24
N LEU A 338 9.21 -9.46 -22.22
CA LEU A 338 9.75 -9.60 -23.58
C LEU A 338 11.27 -9.80 -23.61
N PRO A 339 12.10 -9.02 -22.86
CA PRO A 339 13.55 -9.21 -22.85
C PRO A 339 13.97 -10.61 -22.38
N ILE A 340 13.31 -11.13 -21.35
CA ILE A 340 13.57 -12.47 -20.80
C ILE A 340 13.07 -13.53 -21.76
N PHE A 341 11.86 -13.37 -22.29
CA PHE A 341 11.21 -14.34 -23.16
C PHE A 341 12.05 -14.58 -24.40
N VAL A 342 12.52 -13.50 -25.04
CA VAL A 342 13.45 -13.59 -26.17
C VAL A 342 14.75 -14.30 -25.75
N LYS A 343 15.29 -14.01 -24.56
CA LYS A 343 16.54 -14.65 -24.11
C LYS A 343 16.38 -16.12 -23.78
N LEU A 344 15.30 -16.51 -23.11
CA LEU A 344 14.97 -17.91 -22.84
C LEU A 344 14.75 -18.67 -24.14
N LEU A 345 14.03 -18.11 -25.11
CA LEU A 345 13.84 -18.73 -26.42
C LEU A 345 15.19 -19.06 -27.09
N LEU A 346 16.17 -18.16 -26.99
CA LEU A 346 17.51 -18.39 -27.53
C LEU A 346 18.28 -19.50 -26.80
N VAL A 347 18.11 -19.63 -25.49
CA VAL A 347 18.70 -20.72 -24.69
C VAL A 347 18.01 -22.07 -24.97
N LEU A 348 16.73 -22.07 -25.37
CA LEU A 348 16.00 -23.28 -25.73
C LEU A 348 16.41 -23.84 -27.10
N VAL A 349 16.83 -22.98 -28.04
CA VAL A 349 17.30 -23.39 -29.37
C VAL A 349 18.54 -24.28 -29.24
N PRO A 350 18.54 -25.49 -29.85
CA PRO A 350 19.60 -26.49 -29.63
C PRO A 350 20.96 -26.14 -30.27
N LYS A 351 21.00 -25.22 -31.24
CA LYS A 351 22.25 -24.74 -31.85
C LYS A 351 22.73 -23.49 -31.12
N ARG A 352 23.97 -23.52 -30.60
CA ARG A 352 24.65 -22.33 -30.09
C ARG A 352 24.72 -21.29 -31.20
N SER A 353 24.46 -20.03 -30.85
CA SER A 353 24.54 -18.95 -31.83
C SER A 353 25.99 -18.67 -32.23
N LEU A 354 26.21 -18.18 -33.47
CA LEU A 354 27.55 -17.90 -33.97
C LEU A 354 28.26 -16.89 -33.07
N TYR A 355 27.54 -15.89 -32.55
CA TYR A 355 28.07 -14.96 -31.57
C TYR A 355 28.53 -15.64 -30.28
N GLU A 356 27.75 -16.58 -29.74
CA GLU A 356 28.11 -17.28 -28.50
C GLU A 356 29.34 -18.16 -28.68
N GLU A 357 29.48 -18.82 -29.83
CA GLU A 357 30.64 -19.64 -30.15
C GLU A 357 31.93 -18.80 -30.26
N ILE A 358 31.88 -17.67 -30.98
CA ILE A 358 33.02 -16.75 -31.08
C ILE A 358 33.34 -16.12 -29.72
N LEU A 359 32.31 -15.77 -28.93
CA LEU A 359 32.51 -15.26 -27.58
C LEU A 359 33.24 -16.26 -26.69
N GLU A 360 32.85 -17.53 -26.73
CA GLU A 360 33.49 -18.58 -25.94
C GLU A 360 34.95 -18.83 -26.36
N ILE A 361 35.24 -18.76 -27.66
CA ILE A 361 36.62 -18.84 -28.19
C ILE A 361 37.46 -17.65 -27.68
N GLU A 362 36.92 -16.43 -27.75
CA GLU A 362 37.61 -15.22 -27.33
C GLU A 362 37.80 -15.18 -25.80
N GLU A 363 36.81 -15.60 -25.02
CA GLU A 363 36.94 -15.73 -23.56
C GLU A 363 38.01 -16.76 -23.18
N ARG A 364 38.03 -17.94 -23.83
CA ARG A 364 39.10 -18.93 -23.64
C ARG A 364 40.47 -18.40 -24.04
N ARG A 365 40.55 -17.58 -25.08
CA ARG A 365 41.80 -16.94 -25.50
C ARG A 365 42.27 -15.94 -24.45
N ARG A 366 41.38 -15.06 -23.97
CA ARG A 366 41.69 -14.07 -22.92
C ARG A 366 42.10 -14.72 -21.62
N MET A 367 41.43 -15.81 -21.21
CA MET A 367 41.83 -16.58 -20.03
C MET A 367 43.23 -17.19 -20.17
N ARG A 368 43.58 -17.73 -21.35
CA ARG A 368 44.93 -18.26 -21.60
C ARG A 368 46.00 -17.18 -21.52
N VAL A 369 45.78 -16.03 -22.17
CA VAL A 369 46.71 -14.90 -22.11
C VAL A 369 46.86 -14.39 -20.68
N ALA A 370 45.77 -14.21 -19.95
CA ALA A 370 45.81 -13.77 -18.55
C ALA A 370 46.55 -14.76 -17.63
N ALA A 371 46.36 -16.06 -17.84
CA ALA A 371 47.08 -17.09 -17.10
C ALA A 371 48.59 -17.09 -17.42
N GLU A 372 48.97 -16.88 -18.68
CA GLU A 372 50.37 -16.77 -19.08
C GLU A 372 51.04 -15.50 -18.53
N THR A 373 50.36 -14.35 -18.57
CA THR A 373 50.88 -13.11 -18.00
C THR A 373 51.07 -13.24 -16.49
N ALA A 374 50.09 -13.80 -15.77
CA ALA A 374 50.20 -14.06 -14.34
C ALA A 374 51.38 -14.99 -14.00
N ARG A 375 51.59 -16.05 -14.81
CA ARG A 375 52.76 -16.94 -14.66
C ARG A 375 54.09 -16.22 -14.89
N ARG A 376 54.18 -15.36 -15.91
CA ARG A 376 55.41 -14.59 -16.20
C ARG A 376 55.73 -13.61 -15.08
N GLU A 377 54.74 -12.90 -14.57
CA GLU A 377 54.90 -11.99 -13.43
C GLU A 377 55.35 -12.75 -12.18
N GLN A 378 54.74 -13.90 -11.90
CA GLN A 378 55.14 -14.75 -10.78
C GLN A 378 56.59 -15.26 -10.92
N ASN A 379 56.98 -15.73 -12.11
CA ASN A 379 58.36 -16.19 -12.35
C ASN A 379 59.38 -15.04 -12.23
N ALA A 380 59.05 -13.84 -12.73
CA ALA A 380 59.91 -12.67 -12.59
C ALA A 380 60.10 -12.25 -11.13
N GLN A 381 59.05 -12.35 -10.31
CA GLN A 381 59.13 -12.09 -8.86
C GLN A 381 60.01 -13.11 -8.14
N ILE A 382 59.90 -14.40 -8.50
CA ILE A 382 60.74 -15.45 -7.91
C ILE A 382 62.22 -15.20 -8.24
N LEU A 383 62.54 -14.91 -9.50
CA LEU A 383 63.90 -14.60 -9.92
C LEU A 383 64.45 -13.34 -9.21
N ALA A 384 63.65 -12.28 -9.09
CA ALA A 384 64.06 -11.08 -8.35
C ALA A 384 64.32 -11.36 -6.86
N ALA A 385 63.53 -12.24 -6.23
CA ALA A 385 63.78 -12.65 -4.85
C ALA A 385 65.05 -13.50 -4.72
N GLU A 386 65.32 -14.38 -5.68
CA GLU A 386 66.54 -15.19 -5.73
C GLU A 386 67.79 -14.31 -5.92
N ASP A 387 67.72 -13.29 -6.77
CA ASP A 387 68.80 -12.32 -6.97
C ASP A 387 69.13 -11.54 -5.68
N ILE A 388 68.12 -11.13 -4.91
CA ILE A 388 68.32 -10.46 -3.62
C ILE A 388 69.02 -11.40 -2.61
N ILE A 389 68.60 -12.67 -2.57
CA ILE A 389 69.19 -13.67 -1.67
C ILE A 389 70.64 -13.97 -2.07
N SER A 390 70.92 -14.12 -3.36
CA SER A 390 72.27 -14.40 -3.87
C SER A 390 73.21 -13.22 -3.64
N GLN A 391 72.75 -11.98 -3.87
CA GLN A 391 73.52 -10.77 -3.60
C GLN A 391 73.82 -10.62 -2.11
N ALA A 392 72.85 -10.88 -1.22
CA ALA A 392 73.05 -10.86 0.22
C ALA A 392 74.07 -11.92 0.69
N ARG A 393 74.10 -13.09 0.02
CA ARG A 393 75.07 -14.14 0.30
C ARG A 393 76.48 -13.73 -0.09
N LEU A 394 76.67 -13.18 -1.29
CA LEU A 394 77.96 -12.68 -1.76
C LEU A 394 78.53 -11.57 -0.84
N LEU A 395 77.69 -10.64 -0.39
CA LEU A 395 78.09 -9.59 0.55
C LEU A 395 78.52 -10.14 1.91
N ARG A 396 77.84 -11.17 2.42
CA ARG A 396 78.22 -11.85 3.67
C ARG A 396 79.58 -12.54 3.53
N GLU A 397 79.77 -13.31 2.46
CA GLU A 397 81.04 -14.00 2.19
C GLU A 397 82.22 -13.02 2.06
N ALA A 398 82.01 -11.89 1.37
CA ALA A 398 83.03 -10.83 1.27
C ALA A 398 83.36 -10.19 2.63
N ARG A 399 82.34 -9.94 3.47
CA ARG A 399 82.53 -9.36 4.80
C ARG A 399 83.28 -10.32 5.73
N ASP A 400 82.91 -11.59 5.73
CA ASP A 400 83.48 -12.59 6.63
C ASP A 400 84.96 -12.88 6.27
N ALA A 401 85.37 -12.71 5.00
CA ALA A 401 86.77 -12.77 4.60
C ALA A 401 87.61 -11.53 5.02
N ALA A 402 86.97 -10.37 5.21
CA ALA A 402 87.65 -9.11 5.55
C ALA A 402 87.88 -8.91 7.06
N ILE A 403 86.96 -9.41 7.89
CA ILE A 403 87.00 -9.24 9.36
C ILE A 403 88.31 -9.75 9.99
N PRO A 404 88.83 -10.96 9.69
CA PRO A 404 90.05 -11.46 10.32
C PRO A 404 91.28 -10.60 10.02
N ARG A 405 91.37 -10.08 8.79
CA ARG A 405 92.48 -9.22 8.36
C ARG A 405 92.49 -7.90 9.10
N MET A 406 91.32 -7.30 9.36
CA MET A 406 91.23 -6.06 10.14
C MET A 406 91.58 -6.29 11.61
N VAL A 407 91.15 -7.41 12.19
CA VAL A 407 91.50 -7.75 13.59
C VAL A 407 93.01 -7.92 13.74
N GLU A 408 93.66 -8.65 12.82
CA GLU A 408 95.11 -8.84 12.83
C GLU A 408 95.87 -7.51 12.72
N GLN A 409 95.45 -6.61 11.82
CA GLN A 409 96.05 -5.28 11.70
C GLN A 409 95.88 -4.44 12.97
N THR A 410 94.72 -4.53 13.62
CA THR A 410 94.43 -3.77 14.85
C THR A 410 95.31 -4.24 16.01
N VAL A 411 95.37 -5.56 16.23
CA VAL A 411 96.21 -6.17 17.29
C VAL A 411 97.68 -5.83 17.07
N ARG A 412 98.15 -5.84 15.82
CA ARG A 412 99.54 -5.49 15.50
C ARG A 412 99.88 -4.05 15.91
N VAL A 413 99.00 -3.10 15.61
CA VAL A 413 99.20 -1.68 15.99
C VAL A 413 99.16 -1.50 17.51
N GLU A 414 98.24 -2.19 18.20
CA GLU A 414 98.18 -2.16 19.67
C GLU A 414 99.48 -2.65 20.32
N MET A 415 100.08 -3.71 19.78
CA MET A 415 101.38 -4.21 20.25
C MET A 415 102.52 -3.20 20.04
N GLU A 416 102.58 -2.56 18.87
CA GLU A 416 103.60 -1.53 18.58
C GLU A 416 103.50 -0.34 19.55
N VAL A 417 102.28 0.09 19.88
CA VAL A 417 102.06 1.15 20.87
C VAL A 417 102.47 0.71 22.27
N ALA A 418 102.13 -0.51 22.69
CA ALA A 418 102.50 -1.02 24.00
C ALA A 418 104.03 -1.10 24.17
N GLU A 419 104.75 -1.52 23.14
CA GLU A 419 106.22 -1.59 23.15
C GLU A 419 106.87 -0.20 23.25
N ALA A 420 106.32 0.80 22.55
CA ALA A 420 106.77 2.18 22.65
C ALA A 420 106.58 2.74 24.07
N VAL A 421 105.43 2.48 24.70
CA VAL A 421 105.13 2.92 26.08
C VAL A 421 106.10 2.29 27.09
N LEU A 422 106.36 0.98 26.98
CA LEU A 422 107.31 0.28 27.86
C LEU A 422 108.74 0.83 27.71
N THR A 423 109.11 1.21 26.50
CA THR A 423 110.43 1.78 26.21
C THR A 423 110.60 3.15 26.84
N GLU A 424 109.59 4.03 26.75
CA GLU A 424 109.67 5.35 27.38
C GLU A 424 109.66 5.26 28.91
N TRP A 425 108.84 4.36 29.49
CA TRP A 425 108.86 4.10 30.93
C TRP A 425 110.24 3.66 31.42
N ARG A 426 110.84 2.68 30.74
CA ARG A 426 112.21 2.21 31.03
C ARG A 426 113.23 3.35 31.00
N ASN A 427 113.20 4.17 29.95
CA ASN A 427 114.12 5.30 29.79
C ASN A 427 113.94 6.36 30.88
N ARG A 428 112.69 6.60 31.32
CA ARG A 428 112.38 7.50 32.43
C ARG A 428 112.94 6.98 33.74
N GLU A 429 112.70 5.72 34.07
CA GLU A 429 113.18 5.13 35.32
C GLU A 429 114.72 5.06 35.36
N MET A 430 115.37 4.65 34.26
CA MET A 430 116.83 4.63 34.17
C MET A 430 117.48 6.00 34.41
N ARG A 431 116.79 7.11 34.08
CA ARG A 431 117.27 8.47 34.37
C ARG A 431 117.13 8.86 35.84
N ASN A 432 116.16 8.29 36.57
CA ASN A 432 115.90 8.59 37.98
C ASN A 432 116.81 7.83 38.95
N VAL A 433 117.39 6.71 38.53
CA VAL A 433 118.24 5.84 39.38
C VAL A 433 119.41 6.56 40.08
N PRO A 434 120.22 7.42 39.42
CA PRO A 434 121.40 8.01 40.06
C PRO A 434 121.09 8.95 41.23
N GLY A 435 119.90 9.56 41.25
CA GLY A 435 119.48 10.53 42.28
C GLY A 435 118.68 9.94 43.44
N ASN A 436 118.24 8.69 43.33
CA ASN A 436 117.36 8.01 44.29
C ASN A 436 117.80 6.56 44.54
N LEU A 437 119.10 6.31 44.52
CA LEU A 437 119.66 4.95 44.60
C LEU A 437 119.21 4.20 45.87
N ASP A 438 119.21 4.88 47.01
CA ASP A 438 118.81 4.29 48.29
C ASP A 438 117.35 3.83 48.30
N THR A 439 116.48 4.54 47.57
CA THR A 439 115.07 4.21 47.41
C THR A 439 114.86 2.95 46.58
N TYR A 440 115.71 2.69 45.57
CA TYR A 440 115.66 1.47 44.77
C TYR A 440 116.33 0.26 45.45
N ILE A 441 117.22 0.50 46.43
CA ILE A 441 117.96 -0.55 47.16
C ILE A 441 117.25 -0.98 48.47
N ALA A 442 116.44 -0.11 49.08
CA ALA A 442 115.60 -0.48 50.22
C ALA A 442 114.48 -1.45 49.78
N ALA A 443 114.46 -2.64 50.36
CA ALA A 443 113.72 -3.83 49.91
C ALA A 443 112.17 -3.74 49.93
N ASP A 444 111.57 -2.56 50.16
CA ASP A 444 110.12 -2.37 50.22
C ASP A 444 109.57 -1.38 49.16
N ALA A 445 110.38 -1.00 48.15
CA ALA A 445 110.00 0.02 47.15
C ALA A 445 110.19 -0.42 45.68
N PHE A 446 110.17 -1.73 45.38
CA PHE A 446 109.83 -2.15 44.02
C PHE A 446 108.32 -1.98 43.83
N PRO A 447 107.82 -1.16 42.88
CA PRO A 447 106.42 -1.21 42.53
C PRO A 447 106.15 -2.60 41.97
N HIS A 448 105.48 -3.44 42.76
CA HIS A 448 104.70 -4.54 42.21
C HIS A 448 103.80 -3.89 41.16
N ALA A 449 103.84 -4.40 39.93
CA ALA A 449 102.82 -4.06 38.95
C ALA A 449 101.49 -4.45 39.61
N ASP A 450 100.79 -3.46 40.16
CA ASP A 450 99.46 -3.64 40.70
C ASP A 450 98.62 -3.96 39.48
N VAL A 451 98.45 -5.26 39.19
CA VAL A 451 97.47 -5.76 38.22
C VAL A 451 96.10 -5.57 38.87
N ARG A 452 95.76 -4.32 39.21
CA ARG A 452 94.38 -3.96 39.43
C ARG A 452 93.73 -4.07 38.07
N PRO A 453 92.72 -4.93 37.90
CA PRO A 453 91.93 -4.89 36.70
C PRO A 453 91.34 -3.49 36.61
N TYR A 454 91.41 -2.90 35.42
CA TYR A 454 90.66 -1.69 35.13
C TYR A 454 89.19 -1.93 35.54
N PRO A 455 88.52 -0.95 36.16
CA PRO A 455 87.36 -1.20 37.01
C PRO A 455 86.18 -1.76 36.21
N ALA A 456 85.43 -2.68 36.83
CA ALA A 456 84.04 -2.90 36.45
C ALA A 456 83.27 -1.61 36.66
N GLN A 457 82.97 -0.90 35.56
CA GLN A 457 81.89 0.07 35.55
C GLN A 457 80.59 -0.72 35.56
N ASN A 458 79.95 -0.78 36.73
CA ASN A 458 78.57 -1.22 36.86
C ASN A 458 77.67 -0.31 36.02
N GLY A 459 77.18 -0.85 34.92
CA GLY A 459 76.15 -0.30 34.06
C GLY A 459 75.31 -1.44 33.51
N ASN A 460 74.44 -1.96 34.37
CA ASN A 460 73.26 -2.78 34.12
C ASN A 460 72.92 -3.14 32.66
N GLY A 461 72.74 -4.43 32.41
CA GLY A 461 71.75 -4.89 31.43
C GLY A 461 72.07 -6.17 30.65
N LEU A 462 72.11 -7.32 31.31
CA LEU A 462 71.49 -8.51 30.71
C LEU A 462 69.95 -8.37 30.87
N PRO A 463 69.11 -9.17 30.18
CA PRO A 463 69.08 -9.68 28.80
C PRO A 463 67.64 -9.37 28.24
N PRO A 464 66.92 -10.12 27.35
CA PRO A 464 67.23 -11.28 26.52
C PRO A 464 66.70 -11.21 25.06
N SER A 465 66.99 -12.28 24.33
CA SER A 465 66.28 -12.84 23.16
C SER A 465 64.80 -12.42 22.95
N GLY A 466 64.45 -12.07 21.70
CA GLY A 466 63.06 -12.08 21.24
C GLY A 466 62.85 -11.34 19.90
N PRO A 467 61.98 -11.83 18.99
CA PRO A 467 61.93 -11.44 17.58
C PRO A 467 61.24 -10.08 17.36
N PRO A 468 61.40 -9.43 16.18
CA PRO A 468 60.82 -8.12 15.95
C PRO A 468 59.32 -8.22 15.67
N PRO A 469 58.49 -7.31 16.20
CA PRO A 469 57.17 -7.06 15.66
C PRO A 469 57.09 -5.72 14.92
N ALA A 470 56.49 -5.83 13.73
CA ALA A 470 55.53 -4.92 13.11
C ALA A 470 55.76 -3.40 13.22
N GLY A 471 56.07 -2.80 12.06
CA GLY A 471 55.89 -1.38 11.84
C GLY A 471 54.42 -0.95 11.93
N ARG A 472 54.22 0.23 12.52
CA ARG A 472 53.05 1.09 12.30
C ARG A 472 53.49 2.55 12.24
N GLY A 473 53.29 3.13 11.06
CA GLY A 473 52.78 4.49 10.76
C GLY A 473 53.36 5.73 11.46
N PRO A 474 53.62 6.82 10.71
CA PRO A 474 54.05 8.10 11.30
C PRO A 474 52.84 8.87 11.85
N ALA A 475 52.99 9.44 13.05
CA ALA A 475 52.09 10.47 13.59
C ALA A 475 52.85 11.80 13.68
N GLY A 476 52.16 12.87 13.27
CA GLY A 476 52.70 14.20 12.97
C GLY A 476 53.26 14.99 14.16
N PRO A 477 53.67 16.25 13.91
CA PRO A 477 54.38 17.06 14.88
C PRO A 477 53.40 17.82 15.79
N PRO A 478 53.72 18.00 17.08
CA PRO A 478 53.12 19.06 17.87
C PRO A 478 54.13 20.18 18.22
N PRO A 479 53.61 21.38 18.51
CA PRO A 479 54.38 22.61 18.67
C PRO A 479 54.66 22.93 20.15
N THR A 480 55.66 23.77 20.40
CA THR A 480 55.78 24.65 21.57
C THR A 480 56.64 25.85 21.12
N GLY A 481 56.45 27.10 21.53
CA GLY A 481 55.78 27.67 22.69
C GLY A 481 55.82 29.21 22.63
N PRO A 482 55.61 29.92 23.75
CA PRO A 482 54.81 31.15 23.80
C PRO A 482 55.58 32.46 24.08
N GLY A 483 54.84 33.57 23.96
CA GLY A 483 55.21 34.94 24.36
C GLY A 483 55.19 35.88 23.15
N GLY A 484 54.53 37.04 23.12
CA GLY A 484 53.90 37.87 24.13
C GLY A 484 53.96 39.32 23.62
N SER A 485 52.84 40.04 23.75
CA SER A 485 52.74 41.51 23.84
C SER A 485 52.74 42.39 22.57
N GLN A 486 51.82 43.37 22.65
CA GLN A 486 51.77 44.71 22.05
C GLN A 486 51.23 44.88 20.62
N GLY A 487 50.20 45.72 20.52
CA GLY A 487 49.66 46.29 19.28
C GLY A 487 48.15 46.29 19.25
#